data_AF-A0A4Z1HFR4-F1
#
_entry.id   AF-A0A4Z1HFR4-F1
#
_cell.length_a   1.000
_cell.length_b   1.000
_cell.length_c   1.000
_cell.angle_alpha   90.00
_cell.angle_beta   90.00
_cell.angle_gamma   90.00
#
_symmetry.space_group_name_H-M   'P 1'
#
loop_
_entity.id
_entity.type
_entity.pdbx_description
1 polymer ?
#
loop_
_entity_poly.entity_id
_entity_poly.type
_entity_poly.pdbx_seq_one_letter_code
_entity_poly.pdbx_strand_id
1 'polypeptide(L)'
;MVLGLGTVGSPILWVMLTGNLHILTMYIWIVCRLFQAIDAHSGYEFPWSLHHFLPFWAGAEHHDTHHEKFIGNYASSFRWWDYVLDTESGPEAAKRRRERKMEKEAKMAKKAL
;
A
#
# COMPACT_ATOMS: atom_id res chain seq x y z
N MET A 1 12.07 -4.24 -8.80
CA MET A 1 11.62 -5.20 -9.84
C MET A 1 10.70 -6.29 -9.25
N VAL A 2 9.71 -5.92 -8.42
CA VAL A 2 8.65 -6.81 -7.88
C VAL A 2 7.25 -6.42 -8.40
N LEU A 3 7.15 -5.31 -9.16
CA LEU A 3 5.90 -4.72 -9.64
C LEU A 3 5.05 -5.66 -10.50
N GLY A 4 5.69 -6.51 -11.31
CA GLY A 4 5.00 -7.48 -12.16
C GLY A 4 4.33 -8.62 -11.39
N LEU A 5 4.78 -8.92 -10.17
CA LEU A 5 4.31 -10.07 -9.40
C LEU A 5 2.80 -10.00 -9.12
N GLY A 6 2.26 -8.82 -8.82
CA GLY A 6 0.81 -8.68 -8.63
C GLY A 6 0.02 -8.93 -9.91
N THR A 7 0.56 -8.50 -11.05
CA THR A 7 -0.12 -8.59 -12.35
C THR A 7 -0.06 -10.00 -12.95
N VAL A 8 1.10 -10.65 -12.96
CA VAL A 8 1.27 -12.00 -13.53
C VAL A 8 1.24 -13.13 -12.50
N GLY A 9 1.65 -12.86 -11.26
CA GLY A 9 1.70 -13.87 -10.19
C GLY A 9 0.32 -14.33 -9.74
N SER A 10 -0.66 -13.43 -9.65
CA SER A 10 -2.04 -13.80 -9.26
C SER A 10 -2.71 -14.74 -10.29
N PRO A 11 -2.65 -14.46 -11.61
CA PRO A 11 -2.97 -15.42 -12.68
C PRO A 11 -2.30 -16.78 -12.54
N ILE A 12 -0.99 -16.80 -12.34
CA ILE A 12 -0.21 -18.03 -12.23
C ILE A 12 -0.68 -18.84 -11.02
N LEU A 13 -0.81 -18.19 -9.85
CA LEU A 13 -1.27 -18.83 -8.63
C LEU A 13 -2.69 -19.39 -8.79
N TRP A 14 -3.59 -18.65 -9.45
CA TRP A 14 -4.95 -19.12 -9.74
C TRP A 14 -4.94 -20.42 -10.54
N VAL A 15 -4.14 -20.48 -11.61
CA VAL A 15 -4.02 -21.69 -12.44
C VAL A 15 -3.38 -22.83 -11.66
N MET A 16 -2.35 -22.55 -10.84
CA MET A 16 -1.71 -23.57 -10.01
C MET A 16 -2.67 -24.20 -9.00
N LEU A 17 -3.59 -23.42 -8.43
CA LEU A 17 -4.56 -23.91 -7.44
C LEU A 17 -5.78 -24.59 -8.07
N THR A 18 -6.25 -24.11 -9.23
CA THR A 18 -7.51 -24.57 -9.82
C THR A 18 -7.34 -25.47 -11.03
N GLY A 19 -6.15 -25.50 -11.64
CA GLY A 19 -5.89 -26.15 -12.93
C GLY A 19 -6.57 -25.48 -14.13
N ASN A 20 -7.30 -24.39 -13.92
CA ASN A 20 -8.15 -23.77 -14.94
C ASN A 20 -7.61 -22.41 -15.38
N LEU A 21 -7.36 -22.26 -16.68
CA LEU A 21 -7.00 -20.99 -17.29
C LEU A 21 -8.17 -20.49 -18.14
N HIS A 22 -8.82 -19.42 -17.69
CA HIS A 22 -9.84 -18.72 -18.47
C HIS A 22 -9.32 -17.36 -18.92
N ILE A 23 -9.07 -17.20 -20.22
CA ILE A 23 -8.39 -16.03 -20.79
C ILE A 23 -9.14 -14.72 -20.49
N LEU A 24 -10.48 -14.73 -20.55
CA LEU A 24 -11.27 -13.55 -20.20
C LEU A 24 -11.05 -13.11 -18.75
N THR A 25 -10.94 -14.06 -17.81
CA THR A 25 -10.69 -13.76 -16.40
C THR A 25 -9.32 -13.12 -16.21
N MET A 26 -8.33 -13.57 -16.98
CA MET A 26 -6.99 -12.99 -16.97
C MET A 26 -6.99 -11.55 -17.51
N TYR A 27 -7.69 -11.29 -18.61
CA TYR A 27 -7.80 -9.94 -19.14
C TYR A 27 -8.53 -8.99 -18.19
N ILE A 28 -9.63 -9.43 -17.58
CA ILE A 28 -10.33 -8.64 -16.57
C ILE A 28 -9.37 -8.28 -15.43
N TRP A 29 -8.61 -9.26 -14.91
CA TRP A 29 -7.61 -9.01 -13.87
C TRP A 29 -6.56 -7.99 -14.28
N ILE A 30 -5.98 -8.13 -15.48
CA ILE A 30 -4.96 -7.23 -16.00
C ILE A 30 -5.52 -5.81 -16.15
N VAL A 31 -6.74 -5.67 -16.69
CA VAL A 31 -7.41 -4.36 -16.82
C VAL A 31 -7.63 -3.72 -15.46
N CYS A 32 -8.13 -4.45 -14.46
CA CYS A 32 -8.26 -3.95 -13.10
C CYS A 32 -6.90 -3.50 -12.51
N ARG A 33 -5.84 -4.26 -12.73
CA ARG A 33 -4.48 -3.89 -12.29
C ARG A 33 -3.95 -2.65 -12.99
N LEU A 34 -4.27 -2.45 -14.26
CA LEU A 34 -3.89 -1.25 -15.01
C LEU A 34 -4.65 -0.02 -14.49
N PHE A 35 -5.96 -0.11 -14.24
CA PHE A 35 -6.70 0.98 -13.62
C PHE A 35 -6.12 1.39 -12.27
N GLN A 36 -5.76 0.41 -11.45
CA GLN A 36 -5.12 0.66 -10.16
C GLN A 36 -3.73 1.31 -10.29
N ALA A 37 -2.97 0.95 -11.34
CA ALA A 37 -1.68 1.59 -11.61
C ALA A 37 -1.84 3.04 -12.05
N ILE A 38 -2.83 3.33 -12.90
CA ILE A 38 -3.18 4.68 -13.33
C ILE A 38 -3.63 5.52 -12.13
N ASP A 39 -4.52 4.98 -11.29
CA ASP A 39 -5.02 5.63 -10.07
C ASP A 39 -3.87 6.03 -9.13
N ALA A 40 -2.84 5.20 -9.00
CA ALA A 40 -1.71 5.44 -8.10
C ALA A 40 -0.54 6.27 -8.69
N HIS A 41 -0.40 6.37 -10.02
CA HIS A 41 0.79 6.97 -10.65
C HIS A 41 0.51 8.03 -11.70
N SER A 42 -0.76 8.35 -11.97
CA SER A 42 -1.10 9.38 -12.95
C SER A 42 -0.84 10.81 -12.45
N GLY A 43 -0.68 10.99 -11.14
CA GLY A 43 -0.59 12.29 -10.47
C GLY A 43 -1.92 13.05 -10.42
N TYR A 44 -3.02 12.41 -10.84
CA TYR A 44 -4.36 12.99 -10.80
C TYR A 44 -5.19 12.38 -9.68
N GLU A 45 -5.92 13.24 -8.98
CA GLU A 45 -6.97 12.84 -8.04
C GLU A 45 -8.32 12.80 -8.77
N PHE A 46 -8.76 11.60 -9.14
CA PHE A 46 -10.02 11.43 -9.85
C PHE A 46 -11.19 11.38 -8.86
N PRO A 47 -12.37 11.96 -9.18
CA PRO A 47 -13.56 11.87 -8.32
C PRO A 47 -14.01 10.43 -8.00
N TRP A 48 -13.60 9.45 -8.80
CA TRP A 48 -13.91 8.04 -8.65
C TRP A 48 -12.74 7.19 -8.15
N SER A 49 -11.61 7.81 -7.77
CA SER A 49 -10.49 7.10 -7.16
C SER A 49 -10.95 6.34 -5.92
N LEU A 50 -10.54 5.07 -5.79
CA LEU A 50 -11.10 4.17 -4.77
C LEU A 50 -10.79 4.61 -3.34
N HIS A 51 -9.71 5.39 -3.14
CA HIS A 51 -9.35 5.92 -1.81
C HIS A 51 -10.40 6.89 -1.24
N HIS A 52 -11.25 7.51 -2.07
CA HIS A 52 -12.37 8.32 -1.60
C HIS A 52 -13.47 7.48 -0.91
N PHE A 53 -13.60 6.20 -1.27
CA PHE A 53 -14.62 5.30 -0.74
C PHE A 53 -14.04 4.32 0.29
N LEU A 54 -12.76 3.94 0.12
CA LEU A 54 -12.07 2.96 0.92
C LEU A 54 -10.87 3.61 1.62
N PRO A 55 -10.93 3.88 2.94
CA PRO A 55 -9.91 4.66 3.64
C PRO A 55 -8.53 3.96 3.70
N PHE A 56 -8.49 2.65 3.44
CA PHE A 56 -7.26 1.86 3.39
C PHE A 56 -6.67 1.73 1.98
N TRP A 57 -7.33 2.26 0.95
CA TRP A 57 -6.83 2.27 -0.42
C TRP A 57 -5.85 3.43 -0.63
N ALA A 58 -4.77 3.18 -1.35
CA ALA A 58 -3.76 4.18 -1.70
C ALA A 58 -4.13 4.84 -3.03
N GLY A 59 -4.18 6.17 -3.05
CA GLY A 59 -4.34 6.99 -4.26
C GLY A 59 -3.01 7.57 -4.75
N ALA A 60 -3.09 8.49 -5.71
CA ALA A 60 -1.93 9.18 -6.28
C ALA A 60 -1.11 9.92 -5.20
N GLU A 61 -1.76 10.67 -4.29
CA GLU A 61 -1.07 11.39 -3.21
C GLU A 61 -0.13 10.48 -2.37
N HIS A 62 -0.59 9.28 -2.01
CA HIS A 62 0.18 8.35 -1.18
C HIS A 62 1.47 7.91 -1.89
N HIS A 63 1.38 7.65 -3.20
CA HIS A 63 2.48 7.18 -4.02
C HIS A 63 3.37 8.31 -4.54
N ASP A 64 2.82 9.48 -4.81
CA ASP A 64 3.58 10.69 -5.12
C ASP A 64 4.46 11.08 -3.93
N THR A 65 3.95 10.98 -2.70
CA THR A 65 4.75 11.17 -1.48
C THR A 65 5.91 10.17 -1.40
N HIS A 66 5.68 8.92 -1.79
CA HIS A 66 6.74 7.91 -1.89
C HIS A 66 7.80 8.30 -2.92
N HIS A 67 7.39 8.75 -4.11
CA HIS A 67 8.31 9.19 -5.16
C HIS A 67 9.01 10.52 -4.85
N GLU A 68 8.42 11.38 -4.04
CA GLU A 68 9.02 12.63 -3.58
C GLU A 68 10.11 12.37 -2.53
N LYS A 69 9.80 11.55 -1.53
CA LYS A 69 10.62 11.41 -0.31
C LYS A 69 11.48 10.16 -0.29
N PHE A 70 11.11 9.12 -1.04
CA PHE A 70 11.74 7.79 -1.07
C PHE A 70 11.88 7.10 0.30
N ILE A 71 11.17 7.58 1.32
CA ILE A 71 11.23 7.09 2.69
C ILE A 71 9.80 6.86 3.18
N GLY A 72 9.37 5.60 3.13
CA GLY A 72 8.03 5.16 3.52
C GLY A 72 7.02 5.11 2.37
N ASN A 73 5.75 4.87 2.72
CA ASN A 73 4.63 4.71 1.79
C ASN A 73 4.92 3.67 0.68
N TYR A 74 5.49 2.52 1.06
CA TYR A 74 5.96 1.50 0.11
C TYR A 74 4.81 0.72 -0.54
N ALA A 75 3.63 0.69 0.07
CA ALA A 75 2.48 0.00 -0.48
C ALA A 75 1.83 0.79 -1.61
N SER A 76 1.65 0.16 -2.77
CA SER A 76 1.04 0.78 -3.96
C SER A 76 -0.48 0.68 -4.03
N SER A 77 -1.11 -0.18 -3.21
CA SER A 77 -2.56 -0.44 -3.24
C SER A 77 -3.21 -0.23 -1.88
N PHE A 78 -2.67 -0.87 -0.84
CA PHE A 78 -3.31 -0.94 0.47
C PHE A 78 -2.41 -0.28 1.52
N ARG A 79 -2.85 0.88 2.02
CA ARG A 79 -2.14 1.68 3.02
C ARG A 79 -1.93 0.93 4.34
N TRP A 80 -2.76 -0.07 4.63
CA TRP A 80 -2.60 -0.86 5.85
C TRP A 80 -1.24 -1.54 5.94
N TRP A 81 -0.58 -1.85 4.82
CA TRP A 81 0.71 -2.52 4.86
C TRP A 81 1.76 -1.58 5.45
N ASP A 82 1.72 -0.31 5.04
CA ASP A 82 2.56 0.73 5.63
C ASP A 82 2.22 0.99 7.09
N TYR A 83 0.94 0.93 7.46
CA TYR A 83 0.52 1.07 8.86
C TYR A 83 1.03 -0.09 9.73
N VAL A 84 0.81 -1.34 9.31
CA VAL A 84 1.17 -2.55 10.06
C VAL A 84 2.69 -2.69 10.19
N LEU A 85 3.44 -2.34 9.15
CA LEU A 85 4.90 -2.40 9.15
C LEU A 85 5.56 -1.12 9.68
N ASP A 86 4.76 -0.13 10.10
CA ASP A 86 5.19 1.18 10.57
C ASP A 86 6.07 1.96 9.57
N THR A 87 5.83 1.78 8.27
CA THR A 87 6.53 2.43 7.15
C THR A 87 5.77 3.60 6.53
N GLU A 88 4.69 4.09 7.15
CA GLU A 88 4.06 5.34 6.71
C GLU A 88 5.04 6.53 6.84
N SER A 89 5.04 7.38 5.83
CA SER A 89 5.81 8.62 5.76
C SER A 89 4.98 9.81 6.29
N GLY A 90 5.61 10.99 6.37
CA GLY A 90 4.94 12.23 6.77
C GLY A 90 5.01 12.56 8.26
N PRO A 91 4.60 13.80 8.62
CA PRO A 91 4.76 14.34 9.98
C PRO A 91 3.93 13.59 11.02
N GLU A 92 2.70 13.21 10.69
CA GLU A 92 1.81 12.47 11.60
C GLU A 92 2.40 11.09 11.95
N ALA A 93 2.89 10.35 10.96
CA ALA A 93 3.54 9.06 11.22
C ALA A 93 4.81 9.22 12.08
N ALA A 94 5.61 10.25 11.82
CA ALA A 94 6.79 10.57 12.62
C ALA A 94 6.44 10.93 14.07
N LYS A 95 5.38 11.71 14.28
CA LYS A 95 4.87 12.08 15.60
C LYS A 95 4.42 10.84 16.38
N ARG A 96 3.57 9.99 15.80
CA ARG A 96 3.12 8.72 16.42
C ARG A 96 4.30 7.82 16.80
N ARG A 97 5.33 7.73 15.95
CA ARG A 97 6.56 6.97 16.24
C ARG A 97 7.31 7.53 17.45
N ARG A 98 7.43 8.86 17.56
CA ARG A 98 8.06 9.54 18.70
C ARG A 98 7.27 9.32 19.99
N GLU A 99 5.96 9.51 19.97
CA GLU A 99 5.08 9.32 21.14
C GLU A 99 5.16 7.88 21.66
N ARG A 100 5.05 6.87 20.78
CA ARG A 100 5.20 5.46 21.17
C ARG A 100 6.58 5.16 21.76
N LYS A 101 7.64 5.81 21.27
CA LYS A 101 8.99 5.65 21.82
C LYS A 101 9.08 6.23 23.23
N MET A 102 8.59 7.44 23.44
CA MET A 102 8.56 8.10 24.75
C MET A 102 7.74 7.31 25.77
N GLU A 103 6.56 6.80 25.37
CA GLU A 103 5.74 5.94 26.23
C GLU A 103 6.46 4.65 26.63
N LYS A 104 7.17 4.01 25.68
CA LYS A 104 7.97 2.81 25.96
C LYS A 104 9.11 3.12 26.94
N GLU A 105 9.84 4.21 26.73
CA GLU A 105 10.92 4.66 27.61
C GLU A 105 10.40 4.96 29.03
N ALA A 106 9.28 5.69 29.15
CA ALA A 106 8.66 5.98 30.44
C ALA A 106 8.17 4.72 31.18
N LYS A 107 7.60 3.74 30.46
CA LYS A 107 7.18 2.45 31.03
C LYS A 107 8.39 1.64 31.51
N MET A 108 9.48 1.64 30.76
CA MET A 108 10.73 0.96 31.14
C MET A 108 11.36 1.60 32.37
N ALA A 109 11.42 2.94 32.44
CA ALA A 109 11.94 3.66 33.60
C ALA A 109 11.13 3.39 34.88
N LYS A 110 9.79 3.36 34.78
CA LYS A 110 8.93 3.00 35.92
C LYS A 110 9.09 1.56 36.39
N LYS A 111 9.45 0.64 35.49
CA LYS A 111 9.66 -0.78 35.82
C LYS A 111 11.06 -1.04 36.41
N ALA A 112 11.99 -0.10 36.23
CA ALA A 112 13.36 -0.18 36.75
C ALA A 112 13.52 0.44 38.15
N LEU A 113 12.48 1.12 38.64
CA LEU A 113 12.30 1.60 40.02
C LEU A 113 11.58 0.53 40.86
#